data_AF-A0A2A5G4N4-F1
#
_entry.id   AF-A0A2A5G4N4-F1
#
_cell.length_a   1.000
_cell.length_b   1.000
_cell.length_c   1.000
_cell.angle_alpha   90.00
_cell.angle_beta   90.00
_cell.angle_gamma   90.00
#
_symmetry.space_group_name_H-M   'P 1'
#
loop_
_entity.id
_entity.type
_entity.pdbx_description
1 polymer ?
#
loop_
_entity_poly.entity_id
_entity_poly.type
_entity_poly.pdbx_seq_one_letter_code
_entity_poly.pdbx_strand_id
1 'polypeptide(L)'
;MNNITELPLALQPLAAYPQWVLWVTVERNGKLMKLPIDYRNGDKASVADPNTWTDAQTAINTARLWGSNYRVGFVFTDNDPFFFLDIDNCLQVDNTWSPLALELINMLPGAAVEISQSGKGLHIFGTYSADMPDHACKNVPLGIELYHKERFVALTGVKL
;
A
#
# COMPACT_ATOMS: atom_id res chain seq x y z
N MET A 1 8.88 0.46 12.19
CA MET A 1 8.16 -0.76 11.74
C MET A 1 9.15 -1.68 11.07
N ASN A 2 9.06 -2.98 11.35
CA ASN A 2 9.93 -4.00 10.74
C ASN A 2 9.46 -4.30 9.31
N ASN A 3 10.36 -4.85 8.49
CA ASN A 3 10.00 -5.32 7.15
C ASN A 3 9.05 -6.52 7.24
N ILE A 4 8.14 -6.62 6.28
CA ILE A 4 7.32 -7.81 6.07
C ILE A 4 8.27 -8.99 5.81
N THR A 5 8.18 -10.03 6.63
CA THR A 5 8.91 -11.30 6.43
C THR A 5 8.02 -12.37 5.81
N GLU A 6 6.71 -12.23 5.99
CA GLU A 6 5.66 -13.09 5.45
C GLU A 6 4.41 -12.23 5.26
N LEU A 7 3.68 -12.41 4.17
CA LEU A 7 2.44 -11.67 3.94
C LEU A 7 1.36 -12.10 4.93
N PRO A 8 0.68 -11.15 5.60
CA PRO A 8 -0.51 -11.47 6.37
C PRO A 8 -1.53 -12.21 5.51
N LEU A 9 -2.25 -13.17 6.11
CA LEU A 9 -3.30 -13.95 5.43
C LEU A 9 -4.25 -13.09 4.59
N ALA A 10 -4.68 -11.95 5.13
CA ALA A 10 -5.60 -11.03 4.46
C ALA A 10 -5.03 -10.36 3.18
N LEU A 11 -3.70 -10.32 3.05
CA LEU A 11 -3.00 -9.76 1.88
C LEU A 11 -2.44 -10.85 0.94
N GLN A 12 -2.58 -12.14 1.28
CA GLN A 12 -2.10 -13.23 0.44
C GLN A 12 -2.65 -13.22 -1.00
N PRO A 13 -3.90 -12.81 -1.27
CA PRO A 13 -4.40 -12.71 -2.65
C PRO A 13 -3.53 -11.83 -3.57
N LEU A 14 -2.88 -10.79 -3.04
CA LEU A 14 -1.97 -9.94 -3.80
C LEU A 14 -0.75 -10.70 -4.34
N ALA A 15 -0.33 -11.78 -3.65
CA ALA A 15 0.86 -12.55 -4.02
C ALA A 15 0.70 -13.32 -5.35
N ALA A 16 -0.54 -13.49 -5.83
CA ALA A 16 -0.82 -14.11 -7.12
C ALA A 16 -0.41 -13.23 -8.33
N TYR A 17 -0.08 -11.96 -8.10
CA TYR A 17 0.22 -10.98 -9.15
C TYR A 17 1.68 -10.53 -9.05
N PRO A 18 2.46 -10.56 -10.15
CA PRO A 18 3.86 -10.10 -10.18
C PRO A 18 3.96 -8.57 -10.25
N GLN A 19 3.35 -7.89 -9.29
CA GLN A 19 3.20 -6.43 -9.22
C GLN A 19 3.91 -5.82 -8.00
N TRP A 20 4.96 -6.48 -7.53
CA TRP A 20 5.68 -6.09 -6.32
C TRP A 20 6.87 -5.21 -6.65
N VAL A 21 7.07 -4.18 -5.84
CA VAL A 21 8.23 -3.29 -5.89
C VAL A 21 8.87 -3.20 -4.52
N LEU A 22 10.15 -2.82 -4.49
CA LEU A 22 10.70 -2.25 -3.27
C LEU A 22 10.28 -0.80 -3.16
N TRP A 23 10.42 -0.20 -1.98
CA TRP A 23 10.36 1.25 -1.83
C TRP A 23 11.25 1.72 -0.68
N VAL A 24 11.64 2.99 -0.77
CA VAL A 24 12.43 3.71 0.24
C VAL A 24 11.78 5.05 0.53
N THR A 25 12.04 5.62 1.71
CA THR A 25 11.72 7.01 2.01
C THR A 25 12.87 7.91 1.55
N VAL A 26 12.59 8.89 0.71
CA VAL A 26 13.55 9.93 0.30
C VAL A 26 13.01 11.31 0.66
N GLU A 27 13.90 12.24 1.00
CA GLU A 27 13.53 13.64 1.16
C GLU A 27 13.76 14.39 -0.15
N ARG A 28 12.76 15.13 -0.63
CA ARG A 28 12.89 16.08 -1.74
C ARG A 28 12.19 17.38 -1.38
N ASN A 29 12.91 18.49 -1.47
CA ASN A 29 12.38 19.83 -1.17
C ASN A 29 11.69 19.91 0.21
N GLY A 30 12.29 19.30 1.25
CA GLY A 30 11.74 19.28 2.61
C GLY A 30 10.53 18.36 2.81
N LYS A 31 10.17 17.55 1.81
CA LYS A 31 9.06 16.58 1.90
C LYS A 31 9.58 15.16 1.82
N LEU A 32 9.15 14.32 2.75
CA LEU A 32 9.35 12.89 2.69
C LEU A 32 8.45 12.28 1.62
N MET A 33 9.04 11.49 0.73
CA MET A 33 8.35 10.80 -0.35
C MET A 33 8.70 9.32 -0.33
N LYS A 34 7.72 8.48 -0.66
CA LYS A 34 7.91 7.04 -0.84
C LYS A 34 8.28 6.81 -2.31
N LEU A 35 9.51 6.38 -2.57
CA LEU A 35 10.02 6.14 -3.92
C LEU A 35 10.01 4.64 -4.20
N PRO A 36 9.28 4.15 -5.22
CA PRO A 36 9.34 2.74 -5.62
C PRO A 36 10.70 2.45 -6.28
N ILE A 37 11.25 1.29 -5.99
CA ILE A 37 12.61 0.86 -6.34
C ILE A 37 12.55 -0.52 -7.02
N ASP A 38 13.28 -0.64 -8.11
CA ASP A 38 13.48 -1.88 -8.84
C ASP A 38 14.44 -2.79 -8.06
N TYR A 39 14.01 -4.02 -7.82
CA TYR A 39 14.72 -5.00 -7.00
C TYR A 39 16.06 -5.46 -7.61
N ARG A 40 16.32 -5.21 -8.89
CA ARG A 40 17.51 -5.72 -9.60
C ARG A 40 18.70 -4.80 -9.48
N ASN A 41 18.48 -3.50 -9.59
CA ASN A 41 19.53 -2.50 -9.74
C ASN A 41 19.43 -1.35 -8.72
N GLY A 42 18.31 -1.21 -8.01
CA GLY A 42 18.09 -0.11 -7.07
C GLY A 42 17.64 1.20 -7.73
N ASP A 43 17.37 1.17 -9.04
CA ASP A 43 16.83 2.32 -9.76
C ASP A 43 15.35 2.54 -9.41
N LYS A 44 14.80 3.68 -9.83
CA LYS A 44 13.38 3.98 -9.65
C LYS A 44 12.53 2.99 -10.47
N ALA A 45 11.67 2.24 -9.79
CA ALA A 45 10.63 1.46 -10.46
C ALA A 45 9.49 2.36 -10.96
N SER A 46 8.84 1.96 -12.05
CA SER A 46 7.71 2.68 -12.63
C SER A 46 6.42 1.97 -12.29
N VAL A 47 5.42 2.68 -11.77
CA VAL A 47 4.07 2.13 -11.55
C VAL A 47 3.29 1.84 -12.84
N ALA A 48 3.88 2.13 -14.00
CA ALA A 48 3.29 1.87 -15.32
C ALA A 48 4.11 0.90 -16.18
N ASP A 49 5.29 0.44 -15.71
CA ASP A 49 6.12 -0.52 -16.45
C ASP A 49 6.26 -1.84 -15.67
N PRO A 50 5.56 -2.92 -16.08
CA PRO A 50 5.61 -4.21 -15.42
C PRO A 50 7.00 -4.84 -15.43
N ASN A 51 7.89 -4.42 -16.32
CA ASN A 51 9.25 -4.93 -16.33
C ASN A 51 10.05 -4.49 -15.10
N THR A 52 9.60 -3.47 -14.36
CA THR A 52 10.24 -2.97 -13.13
C THR A 52 9.68 -3.61 -11.84
N TRP A 53 8.73 -4.54 -11.97
CA TRP A 53 8.10 -5.24 -10.85
C TRP A 53 8.63 -6.67 -10.72
N THR A 54 8.19 -7.34 -9.66
CA THR A 54 8.56 -8.72 -9.37
C THR A 54 7.45 -9.45 -8.59
N ASP A 55 7.70 -10.70 -8.22
CA ASP A 55 6.83 -11.48 -7.34
C ASP A 55 7.02 -11.13 -5.85
N ALA A 56 6.05 -11.51 -5.02
CA ALA A 56 6.06 -11.20 -3.59
C ALA A 56 7.31 -11.73 -2.87
N GLN A 57 7.73 -12.96 -3.20
CA GLN A 57 8.81 -13.65 -2.49
C GLN A 57 10.15 -12.99 -2.81
N THR A 58 10.37 -12.64 -4.08
CA THR A 58 11.55 -11.89 -4.53
C THR A 58 11.61 -10.51 -3.90
N ALA A 59 10.50 -9.77 -3.86
CA ALA A 59 10.45 -8.46 -3.21
C ALA A 59 10.77 -8.54 -1.71
N ILE A 60 10.12 -9.45 -0.97
CA ILE A 60 10.33 -9.64 0.47
C ILE A 60 11.78 -10.02 0.79
N ASN A 61 12.33 -10.99 0.05
CA ASN A 61 13.70 -11.45 0.25
C ASN A 61 14.71 -10.35 -0.06
N THR A 62 14.52 -9.62 -1.16
CA THR A 62 15.41 -8.52 -1.56
C THR A 62 15.34 -7.37 -0.56
N ALA A 63 14.15 -6.97 -0.11
CA ALA A 63 13.99 -5.94 0.92
C ALA A 63 14.74 -6.30 2.21
N ARG A 64 14.64 -7.57 2.64
CA ARG A 64 15.36 -8.07 3.81
C ARG A 64 16.87 -8.05 3.61
N LEU A 65 17.36 -8.47 2.45
CA LEU A 65 18.78 -8.53 2.13
C LEU A 65 19.40 -7.12 2.04
N TRP A 66 18.69 -6.16 1.46
CA TRP A 66 19.18 -4.80 1.27
C TRP A 66 19.09 -3.94 2.54
N GLY A 67 18.34 -4.40 3.54
CA GLY A 67 18.32 -3.82 4.88
C GLY A 67 17.06 -3.00 5.18
N SER A 68 17.01 -2.46 6.40
CA SER A 68 15.81 -1.84 7.00
C SER A 68 15.28 -0.58 6.29
N ASN A 69 16.06 0.01 5.38
CA ASN A 69 15.63 1.16 4.58
C ASN A 69 14.72 0.76 3.42
N TYR A 70 14.80 -0.49 2.96
CA TYR A 70 14.00 -1.02 1.87
C TYR A 70 12.80 -1.78 2.41
N ARG A 71 11.62 -1.47 1.87
CA ARG A 71 10.35 -2.11 2.22
C ARG A 71 9.66 -2.58 0.95
N VAL A 72 8.61 -3.36 1.10
CA VAL A 72 7.84 -3.87 -0.05
C VAL A 72 6.58 -3.03 -0.27
N GLY A 73 6.21 -2.90 -1.53
CA GLY A 73 4.97 -2.29 -1.97
C GLY A 73 4.34 -3.09 -3.10
N PHE A 74 3.06 -2.82 -3.35
CA PHE A 74 2.29 -3.47 -4.41
C PHE A 74 1.72 -2.41 -5.35
N VAL A 75 1.89 -2.61 -6.65
CA VAL A 75 1.37 -1.73 -7.70
C VAL A 75 -0.03 -2.21 -8.10
N PHE A 76 -0.99 -1.31 -8.15
CA PHE A 76 -2.35 -1.58 -8.62
C PHE A 76 -2.46 -1.22 -10.11
N THR A 77 -3.24 -1.99 -10.86
CA THR A 77 -3.39 -1.90 -12.32
C THR A 77 -4.81 -2.26 -12.76
N ASP A 78 -5.15 -1.96 -14.01
CA ASP A 78 -6.41 -2.43 -14.62
C ASP A 78 -6.48 -3.97 -14.80
N ASN A 79 -5.38 -4.71 -14.56
CA ASN A 79 -5.31 -6.17 -14.74
C ASN A 79 -5.43 -6.96 -13.44
N ASP A 80 -5.68 -6.29 -12.31
CA ASP A 80 -5.94 -6.93 -11.02
C ASP A 80 -7.27 -6.46 -10.43
N PRO A 81 -7.94 -7.30 -9.63
CA PRO A 81 -9.27 -6.99 -9.11
C PRO A 81 -9.21 -6.15 -7.83
N PHE A 82 -8.08 -5.51 -7.51
CA PHE A 82 -7.86 -4.92 -6.19
C PHE A 82 -8.04 -3.42 -6.17
N PHE A 83 -8.48 -2.93 -5.00
CA PHE A 83 -8.40 -1.53 -4.65
C PHE A 83 -7.75 -1.38 -3.29
N PHE A 84 -7.24 -0.17 -3.01
CA PHE A 84 -6.98 0.25 -1.65
C PHE A 84 -7.52 1.66 -1.39
N LEU A 85 -8.04 1.84 -0.18
CA LEU A 85 -8.47 3.11 0.38
C LEU A 85 -7.42 3.56 1.41
N ASP A 86 -6.78 4.69 1.14
CA ASP A 86 -5.86 5.34 2.07
C ASP A 86 -6.63 6.37 2.91
N ILE A 87 -6.52 6.25 4.23
CA ILE A 87 -7.14 7.16 5.20
C ILE A 87 -6.03 7.81 6.02
N ASP A 88 -5.75 9.07 5.71
CA ASP A 88 -4.67 9.84 6.30
C ASP A 88 -5.03 10.35 7.71
N ASN A 89 -4.08 10.27 8.64
CA ASN A 89 -4.15 10.87 9.98
C ASN A 89 -5.44 10.56 10.77
N CYS A 90 -5.98 9.35 10.61
CA CYS A 90 -7.19 8.90 11.30
C CYS A 90 -6.97 8.38 12.73
N LEU A 91 -5.73 8.32 13.23
CA LEU A 91 -5.45 8.06 14.64
C LEU A 91 -5.58 9.34 15.47
N GLN A 92 -6.49 9.32 16.45
CA GLN A 92 -6.76 10.44 17.34
C GLN A 92 -5.75 10.54 18.49
N VAL A 93 -5.76 11.68 19.19
CA VAL A 93 -4.83 11.96 20.31
C VAL A 93 -5.02 10.99 21.49
N ASP A 94 -6.21 10.45 21.66
CA ASP A 94 -6.54 9.45 22.68
C ASP A 94 -6.21 8.00 22.26
N ASN A 95 -5.51 7.81 21.13
CA ASN A 95 -5.20 6.54 20.50
C ASN A 95 -6.43 5.74 20.01
N THR A 96 -7.56 6.41 19.77
CA THR A 96 -8.71 5.80 19.08
C THR A 96 -8.69 6.13 17.59
N TRP A 97 -9.30 5.29 16.77
CA TRP A 97 -9.49 5.58 15.34
C TRP A 97 -10.67 6.55 15.14
N SER A 98 -10.58 7.41 14.13
CA SER A 98 -11.63 8.38 13.84
C SER A 98 -12.96 7.69 13.52
N PRO A 99 -14.11 8.32 13.83
CA PRO A 99 -15.42 7.76 13.50
C PRO A 99 -15.56 7.40 12.02
N LEU A 100 -15.01 8.23 11.13
CA LEU A 100 -15.00 8.01 9.68
C LEU A 100 -14.19 6.77 9.28
N ALA A 101 -13.03 6.54 9.91
CA ALA A 101 -12.25 5.34 9.64
C ALA A 101 -13.02 4.07 10.07
N LEU A 102 -13.64 4.10 11.25
CA LEU A 102 -14.46 2.99 11.74
C LEU A 102 -15.70 2.75 10.86
N GLU A 103 -16.34 3.82 10.41
CA GLU A 103 -17.47 3.75 9.47
C GLU A 103 -17.05 3.06 8.16
N LEU A 104 -15.94 3.48 7.54
CA LEU A 104 -15.45 2.91 6.29
C LEU A 104 -15.04 1.44 6.42
N ILE A 105 -14.42 1.05 7.54
CA ILE A 105 -14.14 -0.35 7.85
C ILE A 105 -15.44 -1.15 7.92
N ASN A 106 -16.46 -0.63 8.61
CA ASN A 106 -17.75 -1.30 8.76
C ASN A 106 -18.54 -1.39 7.44
N MET A 107 -18.36 -0.43 6.53
CA MET A 107 -18.96 -0.45 5.19
C MET A 107 -18.35 -1.50 4.27
N LEU A 108 -17.14 -1.99 4.57
CA LEU A 108 -16.37 -2.93 3.76
C LEU A 108 -16.10 -4.24 4.53
N PRO A 109 -17.13 -5.00 4.91
CA PRO A 109 -16.96 -6.23 5.66
C PRO A 109 -16.12 -7.25 4.87
N GLY A 110 -15.10 -7.81 5.52
CA GLY A 110 -14.18 -8.78 4.91
C GLY A 110 -13.00 -8.16 4.16
N ALA A 111 -12.93 -6.83 4.04
CA ALA A 111 -11.74 -6.15 3.54
C ALA A 111 -10.55 -6.32 4.49
N ALA A 112 -9.34 -6.36 3.93
CA ALA A 112 -8.13 -6.37 4.73
C ALA A 112 -7.83 -4.93 5.22
N VAL A 113 -7.33 -4.80 6.44
CA VAL A 113 -6.94 -3.48 6.98
C VAL A 113 -5.53 -3.58 7.57
N GLU A 114 -4.68 -2.62 7.23
CA GLU A 114 -3.37 -2.46 7.84
C GLU A 114 -3.16 -1.04 8.35
N ILE A 115 -2.32 -0.90 9.37
CA ILE A 115 -1.82 0.39 9.85
C ILE A 115 -0.74 0.87 8.88
N SER A 116 -0.93 2.03 8.28
CA SER A 116 0.01 2.63 7.33
C SER A 116 1.37 2.90 7.97
N GLN A 117 2.41 3.11 7.15
CA GLN A 117 3.78 3.32 7.63
C GLN A 117 3.93 4.44 8.67
N SER A 118 3.05 5.43 8.66
CA SER A 118 3.11 6.60 9.55
C SER A 118 2.71 6.24 10.97
N GLY A 119 2.04 5.09 11.16
CA GLY A 119 1.39 4.70 12.40
C GLY A 119 0.12 5.49 12.71
N LYS A 120 -0.29 6.43 11.85
CA LYS A 120 -1.43 7.34 12.09
C LYS A 120 -2.54 7.23 11.06
N GLY A 121 -2.29 6.57 9.92
CA GLY A 121 -3.29 6.30 8.89
C GLY A 121 -3.55 4.82 8.72
N LEU A 122 -4.60 4.47 7.98
CA LEU A 122 -4.98 3.10 7.66
C LEU A 122 -5.02 2.90 6.14
N HIS A 123 -4.64 1.71 5.68
CA HIS A 123 -5.01 1.26 4.34
C HIS A 123 -6.08 0.17 4.46
N ILE A 124 -7.16 0.27 3.68
CA ILE A 124 -8.18 -0.77 3.55
C ILE A 124 -8.09 -1.36 2.15
N PHE A 125 -7.96 -2.68 2.03
CA PHE A 125 -7.83 -3.39 0.75
C PHE A 125 -9.05 -4.25 0.50
N GLY A 126 -9.56 -4.22 -0.72
CA GLY A 126 -10.66 -5.07 -1.13
C GLY A 126 -10.54 -5.51 -2.57
N THR A 127 -11.51 -6.32 -2.98
CA THR A 127 -11.71 -6.67 -4.38
C THR A 127 -13.04 -6.11 -4.87
N TYR A 128 -13.15 -5.92 -6.18
CA TYR A 128 -14.37 -5.46 -6.82
C TYR A 128 -14.67 -6.35 -8.04
N SER A 129 -15.96 -6.51 -8.35
CA SER A 129 -16.45 -7.25 -9.52
C SER A 129 -17.37 -6.42 -10.41
N ALA A 130 -17.76 -5.23 -9.95
CA ALA A 130 -18.56 -4.26 -10.67
C ALA A 130 -17.67 -3.12 -11.19
N ASP A 131 -18.24 -2.20 -11.97
CA ASP A 131 -17.54 -1.02 -12.45
C ASP A 131 -16.96 -0.22 -11.28
N MET A 132 -15.65 -0.05 -11.25
CA MET A 132 -15.01 0.83 -10.26
C MET A 132 -15.28 2.30 -10.61
N PRO A 133 -15.43 3.16 -9.60
CA PRO A 133 -15.38 4.60 -9.80
C PRO A 133 -14.11 5.00 -10.55
N ASP A 134 -14.17 6.13 -11.27
CA ASP A 134 -13.01 6.71 -11.94
C ASP A 134 -11.81 6.79 -11.00
N HIS A 135 -10.62 6.54 -11.56
CA HIS A 135 -9.39 6.50 -10.79
C HIS A 135 -9.09 7.84 -10.09
N ALA A 136 -8.39 7.78 -8.95
CA ALA A 136 -7.96 8.93 -8.14
C ALA A 136 -9.11 9.73 -7.50
N CYS A 137 -10.11 9.02 -6.97
CA CYS A 137 -11.13 9.60 -6.10
C CYS A 137 -10.50 10.05 -4.77
N LYS A 138 -9.99 11.28 -4.74
CA LYS A 138 -9.45 11.92 -3.54
C LYS A 138 -10.47 12.90 -2.94
N ASN A 139 -10.69 12.77 -1.64
CA ASN A 139 -11.38 13.75 -0.82
C ASN A 139 -10.37 14.41 0.14
N VAL A 140 -9.77 15.54 -0.28
CA VAL A 140 -8.74 16.25 0.50
C VAL A 140 -9.27 16.67 1.88
N PRO A 141 -10.49 17.26 2.02
CA PRO A 141 -11.02 17.64 3.33
C PRO A 141 -11.16 16.48 4.32
N LEU A 142 -11.49 15.29 3.83
CA LEU A 142 -11.67 14.10 4.67
C LEU A 142 -10.39 13.25 4.82
N GLY A 143 -9.32 13.57 4.08
CA GLY A 143 -8.09 12.77 4.09
C GLY A 143 -8.27 11.35 3.56
N ILE A 144 -9.13 11.17 2.55
CA ILE A 144 -9.43 9.85 1.97
C ILE A 144 -9.02 9.82 0.51
N GLU A 145 -8.36 8.74 0.09
CA GLU A 145 -7.95 8.51 -1.29
C GLU A 145 -8.23 7.06 -1.72
N LEU A 146 -9.01 6.87 -2.78
CA LEU A 146 -9.26 5.54 -3.36
C LEU A 146 -8.40 5.33 -4.61
N TYR A 147 -7.72 4.19 -4.65
CA TYR A 147 -6.84 3.80 -5.74
C TYR A 147 -7.11 2.36 -6.17
N HIS A 148 -7.11 2.14 -7.48
CA HIS A 148 -7.25 0.82 -8.10
C HIS A 148 -6.32 0.59 -9.29
N LYS A 149 -5.55 1.61 -9.69
CA LYS A 149 -4.53 1.52 -10.74
C LYS A 149 -3.45 2.59 -10.60
N GLU A 150 -2.40 2.55 -11.43
CA GLU A 150 -1.38 3.61 -11.60
C GLU A 150 -0.71 4.13 -10.30
N ARG A 151 -0.81 3.36 -9.22
CA ARG A 151 -0.32 3.71 -7.89
C ARG A 151 0.18 2.48 -7.20
N PHE A 152 1.17 2.66 -6.35
CA PHE A 152 1.61 1.62 -5.44
C PHE A 152 1.22 1.98 -4.02
N VAL A 153 0.93 0.96 -3.22
CA VAL A 153 0.80 1.09 -1.77
C VAL A 153 2.11 0.72 -1.10
N ALA A 154 2.47 1.47 -0.06
CA ALA A 154 3.61 1.16 0.80
C ALA A 154 3.15 0.24 1.94
N LEU A 155 3.29 -1.07 1.73
CA LEU A 155 2.79 -2.09 2.66
C LEU A 155 3.55 -2.08 3.97
N THR A 156 2.84 -2.35 5.06
CA THR A 156 3.43 -2.56 6.39
C THR A 156 3.20 -3.97 6.90
N GLY A 157 2.09 -4.61 6.52
CA GLY A 157 1.65 -5.89 7.05
C GLY A 157 1.24 -5.82 8.53
N VAL A 158 1.16 -4.62 9.11
CA VAL A 158 0.76 -4.40 10.50
C VAL A 158 -0.75 -4.42 10.55
N LYS A 159 -1.32 -5.54 11.02
CA LYS A 159 -2.76 -5.70 11.16
C LYS A 159 -3.34 -4.65 12.10
N LEU A 160 -4.53 -4.16 11.76
CA LEU A 160 -5.38 -3.40 12.67
C LEU A 160 -5.94 -4.31 13.77
#